data_AF-A0A8S4A5Q6-F1
#
_entry.id   AF-A0A8S4A5Q6-F1
#
_cell.length_a   1.000
_cell.length_b   1.000
_cell.length_c   1.000
_cell.angle_alpha   90.00
_cell.angle_beta   90.00
_cell.angle_gamma   90.00
#
_symmetry.space_group_name_H-M   'P 1'
#
loop_
_entity.id
_entity.type
_entity.pdbx_description
1 polymer ?
#
loop_
_entity_poly.entity_id
_entity_poly.type
_entity_poly.pdbx_seq_one_letter_code
_entity_poly.pdbx_strand_id
1 'polypeptide(L)'
;MYGVIHFVVKDMILSQFGQEALDKILKLAGLEESQHFKMFYPYDDCILGSLLEATSQCLDLSVETVLEVFGDYFIMFTLRHGYDDMLRTLGSDMTSFIQNLDSLHSLLALSYDKMVAPSF
;
A
#
# COMPACT_ATOMS: atom_id res chain seq x y z
N MET A 1 1.54 6.91 7.75
CA MET A 1 2.17 6.18 6.63
C MET A 1 2.35 7.06 5.39
N TYR A 2 3.32 6.79 4.53
CA TYR A 2 3.51 7.55 3.28
C TYR A 2 2.39 7.31 2.27
N GLY A 3 2.03 8.36 1.54
CA GLY A 3 0.96 8.33 0.54
C GLY A 3 1.19 7.38 -0.63
N VAL A 4 2.40 6.85 -0.82
CA VAL A 4 2.65 5.75 -1.77
C VAL A 4 1.79 4.54 -1.44
N ILE A 5 1.60 4.21 -0.15
CA ILE A 5 0.76 3.08 0.26
C ILE A 5 -0.72 3.37 -0.03
N HIS A 6 -1.16 4.60 0.25
CA HIS A 6 -2.52 5.03 -0.09
C HIS A 6 -2.77 4.94 -1.60
N PHE A 7 -1.77 5.37 -2.40
CA PHE A 7 -1.82 5.30 -3.85
C PHE A 7 -1.97 3.85 -4.33
N VAL A 8 -1.20 2.90 -3.78
CA VAL A 8 -1.31 1.49 -4.18
C VAL A 8 -2.68 0.90 -3.79
N VAL A 9 -3.24 1.25 -2.63
CA VAL A 9 -4.60 0.83 -2.27
C VAL A 9 -5.64 1.41 -3.25
N LYS A 10 -5.49 2.68 -3.62
CA LYS A 10 -6.35 3.31 -4.64
C LYS A 10 -6.25 2.59 -5.98
N ASP A 11 -5.04 2.31 -6.42
CA ASP A 11 -4.75 1.63 -7.69
C ASP A 11 -5.31 0.20 -7.69
N MET A 12 -5.21 -0.50 -6.56
CA MET A 12 -5.83 -1.81 -6.34
C MET A 12 -7.35 -1.73 -6.49
N ILE A 13 -8.00 -0.79 -5.79
CA ILE A 13 -9.46 -0.62 -5.85
C ILE A 13 -9.89 -0.31 -7.29
N LEU A 14 -9.21 0.63 -7.94
CA LEU A 14 -9.51 1.04 -9.30
C LEU A 14 -9.31 -0.12 -10.30
N SER A 15 -8.23 -0.88 -10.15
CA SER A 15 -7.89 -2.01 -11.02
C SER A 15 -8.86 -3.17 -10.90
N GLN A 16 -9.36 -3.46 -9.70
CA GLN A 16 -10.19 -4.64 -9.44
C GLN A 16 -11.70 -4.36 -9.45
N PHE A 17 -12.11 -3.16 -9.00
CA PHE A 17 -13.53 -2.81 -8.78
C PHE A 17 -13.98 -1.58 -9.58
N GLY A 18 -13.05 -0.89 -10.24
CA GLY A 18 -13.36 0.23 -11.13
C GLY A 18 -13.63 1.56 -10.40
N GLN A 19 -13.83 2.62 -11.21
CA GLN A 19 -13.96 3.98 -10.72
C GLN A 19 -15.20 4.18 -9.83
N GLU A 20 -16.33 3.54 -10.16
CA GLU A 20 -17.56 3.69 -9.39
C GLU A 20 -17.41 3.18 -7.95
N ALA A 21 -16.70 2.07 -7.76
CA ALA A 21 -16.40 1.56 -6.43
C ALA A 21 -15.46 2.51 -5.68
N LEU A 22 -14.41 3.01 -6.35
CA LEU A 22 -13.49 3.97 -5.77
C LEU A 22 -14.21 5.23 -5.28
N ASP A 23 -15.08 5.82 -6.11
CA ASP A 23 -15.82 7.04 -5.75
C ASP A 23 -16.72 6.83 -4.52
N LYS A 24 -17.39 5.66 -4.43
CA LYS A 24 -18.19 5.28 -3.26
C LYS A 24 -17.33 5.13 -2.01
N ILE A 25 -16.19 4.45 -2.12
CA ILE A 25 -15.27 4.21 -1.01
C ILE A 25 -14.69 5.54 -0.49
N LEU A 26 -14.22 6.42 -1.38
CA LEU A 26 -13.68 7.72 -1.00
C LEU A 26 -14.73 8.57 -0.29
N LYS A 27 -15.97 8.55 -0.78
CA LYS A 27 -17.09 9.24 -0.13
C LYS A 27 -17.41 8.68 1.25
N LEU A 28 -17.39 7.36 1.42
CA LEU A 28 -17.61 6.69 2.72
C LEU A 28 -16.48 6.99 3.71
N ALA A 29 -15.23 7.01 3.24
CA ALA A 29 -14.06 7.32 4.05
C ALA A 29 -13.91 8.82 4.38
N GLY A 30 -14.66 9.71 3.70
CA GLY A 30 -14.51 11.15 3.82
C GLY A 30 -13.18 11.67 3.25
N LEU A 31 -12.64 11.00 2.22
CA LEU A 31 -11.32 11.30 1.65
C LEU A 31 -11.44 11.91 0.26
N GLU A 32 -10.57 12.88 -0.02
CA GLU A 32 -10.41 13.50 -1.35
C GLU A 32 -9.09 13.12 -2.02
N GLU A 33 -9.13 12.81 -3.32
CA GLU A 33 -7.95 12.42 -4.10
C GLU A 33 -6.84 13.49 -4.10
N SER A 34 -7.23 14.75 -4.24
CA SER A 34 -6.33 15.91 -4.30
C SER A 34 -5.52 16.14 -3.01
N GLN A 35 -5.99 15.59 -1.89
CA GLN A 35 -5.44 15.82 -0.57
C GLN A 35 -4.72 14.58 0.00
N HIS A 36 -5.25 13.38 -0.22
CA HIS A 36 -4.86 12.18 0.56
C HIS A 36 -3.96 11.17 -0.16
N PHE A 37 -3.57 11.43 -1.41
CA PHE A 37 -2.81 10.48 -2.25
C PHE A 37 -1.52 11.06 -2.82
N LYS A 38 -0.90 12.04 -2.14
CA LYS A 38 0.42 12.56 -2.54
C LYS A 38 1.50 11.55 -2.13
N MET A 39 2.17 10.93 -3.10
CA MET A 39 3.07 9.78 -2.89
C MET A 39 4.15 10.01 -1.81
N PHE A 40 4.84 11.15 -1.86
CA PHE A 40 5.94 11.49 -0.95
C PHE A 40 5.50 12.26 0.29
N TYR A 41 4.19 12.30 0.58
CA TYR A 41 3.67 12.97 1.77
C TYR A 41 3.39 11.94 2.88
N PRO A 42 3.85 12.18 4.12
CA PRO A 42 3.52 11.35 5.27
C PRO A 42 2.14 11.73 5.82
N TYR A 43 1.24 10.76 5.93
CA TYR A 43 -0.09 10.90 6.51
C TYR A 43 -0.18 10.22 7.88
N ASP A 44 -1.22 10.55 8.65
CA ASP A 44 -1.60 9.78 9.84
C ASP A 44 -2.15 8.40 9.41
N ASP A 45 -1.83 7.35 10.17
CA ASP A 45 -2.25 5.97 9.85
C ASP A 45 -3.77 5.82 9.87
N CYS A 46 -4.50 6.67 10.61
CA CYS A 46 -5.96 6.71 10.61
C CYS A 46 -6.52 6.95 9.20
N ILE A 47 -5.80 7.66 8.32
CA ILE A 47 -6.26 7.90 6.94
C ILE A 47 -6.31 6.59 6.15
N LEU A 48 -5.26 5.76 6.25
CA LEU A 48 -5.31 4.43 5.63
C LEU A 48 -6.38 3.56 6.28
N GLY A 49 -6.48 3.59 7.63
CA GLY A 49 -7.51 2.86 8.37
C GLY A 49 -8.91 3.14 7.84
N SER A 50 -9.29 4.42 7.72
CA SER A 50 -10.57 4.83 7.15
C SER A 50 -10.78 4.36 5.71
N LEU A 51 -9.72 4.37 4.88
CA LEU A 51 -9.80 3.86 3.50
C LEU A 51 -10.06 2.35 3.45
N LEU A 52 -9.37 1.58 4.29
CA LEU A 52 -9.54 0.12 4.37
C LEU A 52 -10.90 -0.26 4.94
N GLU A 53 -11.36 0.42 5.99
CA GLU A 53 -12.69 0.22 6.58
C GLU A 53 -13.80 0.54 5.58
N ALA A 54 -13.69 1.66 4.86
CA ALA A 54 -14.65 2.01 3.82
C ALA A 54 -14.64 1.01 2.64
N THR A 55 -13.46 0.49 2.29
CA THR A 55 -13.32 -0.55 1.26
C THR A 55 -14.01 -1.85 1.71
N SER A 56 -13.75 -2.27 2.94
CA SER A 56 -14.39 -3.44 3.56
C SER A 56 -15.92 -3.31 3.55
N GLN A 57 -16.46 -2.16 3.99
CA GLN A 57 -17.90 -1.91 3.99
C GLN A 57 -18.50 -1.87 2.58
N CYS A 58 -17.83 -1.23 1.63
CA CYS A 58 -18.35 -1.08 0.26
C CYS A 58 -18.36 -2.40 -0.52
N LEU A 59 -17.41 -3.30 -0.24
CA LEU A 59 -17.23 -4.57 -0.95
C LEU A 59 -17.84 -5.76 -0.21
N ASP A 60 -18.38 -5.56 1.00
CA ASP A 60 -18.89 -6.62 1.88
C ASP A 60 -17.83 -7.70 2.18
N LEU A 61 -16.61 -7.24 2.47
CA LEU A 61 -15.46 -8.08 2.82
C LEU A 61 -14.95 -7.73 4.22
N SER A 62 -14.27 -8.65 4.90
CA SER A 62 -13.57 -8.29 6.15
C SER A 62 -12.33 -7.44 5.84
N VAL A 63 -11.90 -6.61 6.80
CA VAL A 63 -10.69 -5.78 6.64
C VAL A 63 -9.46 -6.66 6.43
N GLU A 64 -9.40 -7.83 7.08
CA GLU A 64 -8.33 -8.81 6.91
C GLU A 64 -8.26 -9.31 5.47
N THR A 65 -9.39 -9.66 4.86
CA THR A 65 -9.42 -10.05 3.44
C THR A 65 -8.96 -8.92 2.52
N VAL A 66 -9.35 -7.67 2.81
CA VAL A 66 -8.87 -6.51 2.03
C VAL A 66 -7.34 -6.36 2.16
N LEU A 67 -6.79 -6.57 3.35
CA LEU A 67 -5.35 -6.50 3.61
C LEU A 67 -4.56 -7.65 2.92
N GLU A 68 -5.11 -8.87 2.90
CA GLU A 68 -4.51 -9.99 2.18
C GLU A 68 -4.45 -9.71 0.67
N VAL A 69 -5.56 -9.25 0.09
CA VAL A 69 -5.62 -8.86 -1.33
C VAL A 69 -4.68 -7.70 -1.63
N PHE A 70 -4.55 -6.75 -0.71
CA PHE A 70 -3.59 -5.66 -0.82
C PHE A 70 -2.14 -6.16 -0.82
N GLY A 71 -1.78 -7.11 0.05
CA GLY A 71 -0.43 -7.68 0.09
C GLY A 71 -0.03 -8.32 -1.25
N ASP A 72 -0.92 -9.14 -1.81
CA ASP A 72 -0.71 -9.76 -3.12
C ASP A 72 -0.59 -8.71 -4.22
N TYR A 73 -1.48 -7.72 -4.22
CA TYR A 73 -1.46 -6.63 -5.18
C TYR A 73 -0.17 -5.79 -5.08
N PHE A 74 0.32 -5.53 -3.87
CA PHE A 74 1.50 -4.72 -3.60
C PHE A 74 2.77 -5.34 -4.22
N ILE A 75 2.95 -6.66 -4.10
CA ILE A 75 4.06 -7.35 -4.76
C ILE A 75 3.93 -7.26 -6.29
N MET A 76 2.74 -7.45 -6.84
CA MET A 76 2.53 -7.29 -8.28
C MET A 76 2.75 -5.85 -8.75
N PHE A 77 2.34 -4.87 -7.96
CA PHE A 77 2.52 -3.44 -8.22
C PHE A 77 4.01 -3.09 -8.29
N THR A 78 4.79 -3.51 -7.29
CA THR A 78 6.24 -3.24 -7.24
C THR A 78 6.96 -3.87 -8.44
N LEU A 79 6.64 -5.11 -8.81
CA LEU A 79 7.18 -5.76 -10.01
C LEU A 79 6.85 -5.00 -11.31
N ARG A 80 5.65 -4.43 -11.44
CA ARG A 80 5.23 -3.69 -12.65
C ARG A 80 5.84 -2.29 -12.75
N HIS A 81 6.23 -1.70 -11.62
CA HIS A 81 6.73 -0.33 -11.56
C HIS A 81 8.26 -0.25 -11.48
N GLY A 82 8.97 -1.32 -11.89
CA GLY A 82 10.43 -1.33 -12.03
C GLY A 82 11.19 -1.54 -10.73
N TYR A 83 10.53 -2.05 -9.68
CA TYR A 83 11.20 -2.48 -8.45
C TYR A 83 11.59 -3.96 -8.49
N ASP A 84 11.43 -4.65 -9.62
CA ASP A 84 11.74 -6.06 -9.76
C ASP A 84 13.23 -6.35 -9.57
N ASP A 85 14.11 -5.52 -10.15
CA ASP A 85 15.55 -5.63 -9.93
C ASP A 85 15.91 -5.50 -8.45
N MET A 86 15.30 -4.52 -7.75
CA MET A 86 15.47 -4.31 -6.31
C MET A 86 15.00 -5.52 -5.51
N LEU A 87 13.80 -6.05 -5.78
CA LEU A 87 13.25 -7.22 -5.08
C LEU A 87 14.10 -8.48 -5.30
N ARG A 88 14.68 -8.67 -6.49
CA ARG A 88 15.58 -9.79 -6.79
C ARG A 88 16.87 -9.77 -5.97
N THR A 89 17.31 -8.60 -5.49
CA THR A 89 18.48 -8.50 -4.62
C THR A 89 18.24 -9.00 -3.20
N LEU A 90 16.97 -9.17 -2.79
CA LEU A 90 16.63 -9.56 -1.42
C LEU A 90 16.82 -11.06 -1.17
N GLY A 91 16.93 -11.88 -2.22
CA GLY A 91 17.18 -13.31 -2.09
C GLY A 91 16.54 -14.14 -3.19
N SER A 92 17.03 -15.37 -3.37
CA SER A 92 16.47 -16.34 -4.32
C SER A 92 15.46 -17.31 -3.70
N ASP A 93 15.20 -17.18 -2.40
CA ASP A 93 14.24 -17.98 -1.64
C ASP A 93 13.52 -17.10 -0.60
N MET A 94 12.41 -17.61 -0.06
CA MET A 94 11.55 -16.85 0.86
C MET A 94 12.26 -16.45 2.15
N THR A 95 13.11 -17.32 2.70
CA THR A 95 13.82 -17.04 3.95
C THR A 95 14.81 -15.91 3.76
N SER A 96 15.63 -15.99 2.70
CA SER A 96 16.56 -14.93 2.32
C SER A 96 15.82 -13.62 2.06
N PHE A 97 14.70 -13.66 1.33
CA PHE A 97 13.89 -12.48 1.03
C PHE A 97 13.45 -11.74 2.31
N ILE A 98 12.85 -12.46 3.27
CA ILE A 98 12.36 -11.88 4.52
C ILE A 98 13.52 -11.31 5.34
N GLN A 99 14.62 -12.04 5.47
CA GLN A 99 15.79 -11.60 6.24
C GLN A 99 16.44 -10.30 5.72
N ASN A 100 16.24 -9.98 4.43
CA ASN A 100 16.76 -8.78 3.82
C ASN A 100 15.76 -7.59 3.79
N LEU A 101 14.53 -7.76 4.28
CA LEU A 101 13.53 -6.67 4.30
C LEU A 101 13.94 -5.49 5.19
N ASP A 102 14.59 -5.74 6.32
CA ASP A 102 15.09 -4.69 7.20
C ASP A 102 16.14 -3.82 6.50
N SER A 103 16.99 -4.45 5.67
CA SER A 103 17.99 -3.75 4.85
C SER A 103 17.35 -2.92 3.76
N LEU A 104 16.32 -3.45 3.08
CA LEU A 104 15.53 -2.70 2.10
C LEU A 104 14.89 -1.46 2.74
N HIS A 105 14.21 -1.64 3.87
CA HIS A 105 13.54 -0.54 4.55
C HIS A 105 14.52 0.52 5.04
N SER A 106 15.71 0.11 5.50
CA SER A 106 16.79 1.03 5.87
C SER A 106 17.27 1.86 4.67
N LEU A 107 17.35 1.26 3.47
CA LEU A 107 17.67 1.99 2.24
C LEU A 107 16.57 2.99 1.87
N LEU A 108 15.30 2.59 1.97
CA LEU A 108 14.16 3.46 1.67
C LEU A 108 14.09 4.64 2.64
N ALA A 109 14.42 4.45 3.92
CA ALA A 109 14.45 5.51 4.92
C ALA A 109 15.44 6.65 4.59
N LEU A 110 16.42 6.43 3.70
CA LEU A 110 17.29 7.50 3.19
C LEU A 110 16.53 8.50 2.30
N SER A 111 15.45 8.07 1.65
CA SER A 111 14.61 8.90 0.77
C SER A 111 13.29 9.33 1.45
N TYR A 112 12.79 8.49 2.37
CA TYR A 112 11.56 8.71 3.12
C TYR A 112 11.89 9.07 4.58
N ASP A 113 12.16 10.35 4.82
CA ASP A 113 12.67 10.91 6.08
C ASP A 113 11.83 10.61 7.33
N LYS A 114 10.53 10.35 7.18
CA LYS A 114 9.59 10.02 8.27
C LYS A 114 9.10 8.58 8.20
N MET A 115 9.83 7.69 7.52
CA MET A 115 9.43 6.30 7.37
C MET A 115 9.52 5.59 8.71
N VAL A 116 8.43 4.96 9.11
CA VAL A 116 8.38 4.01 10.23
C VAL A 116 8.22 2.63 9.61
N ALA A 117 9.33 1.92 9.48
CA ALA A 117 9.34 0.60 8.85
C ALA A 117 9.07 -0.51 9.87
N PRO A 118 8.44 -1.62 9.45
CA PRO A 118 8.47 -2.86 10.22
C PRO A 118 9.88 -3.45 10.27
N SER A 119 10.09 -4.36 11.24
CA SER A 119 11.29 -5.20 11.36
C SER A 119 10.86 -6.66 11.43
N PHE A 120 11.57 -7.53 10.71
CA PHE A 120 11.20 -8.93 10.47
C PHE A 120 12.24 -9.94 10.98
#